data_AF-A0A1H9QV66-F1
#
_entry.id   AF-A0A1H9QV66-F1
#
_cell.length_a   1.000
_cell.length_b   1.000
_cell.length_c   1.000
_cell.angle_alpha   90.00
_cell.angle_beta   90.00
_cell.angle_gamma   90.00
#
_symmetry.space_group_name_H-M   'P 1'
#
loop_
_entity.id
_entity.type
_entity.pdbx_description
1 polymer ?
#
loop_
_entity_poly.entity_id
_entity_poly.type
_entity_poly.pdbx_seq_one_letter_code
_entity_poly.pdbx_strand_id
1 'polypeptide(L)'
;MSSARITALEAEVAGLRKALVSRTVIGQASGLIAARKPCTPQQAFQLLVHISQHHNIKLHVAADRLVTAFVHAHLGRPVDLADQMLWDHVDATTANDSGESDDGFAEEVSSTSP
;
A
#
# COMPACT_ATOMS: atom_id res chain seq x y z
N MET A 1 -16.74 -37.63 -1.70
CA MET A 1 -15.95 -37.30 -0.49
C MET A 1 -14.55 -36.77 -0.85
N SER A 2 -13.69 -37.49 -1.61
CA SER A 2 -12.34 -36.98 -1.94
C SER A 2 -12.33 -35.77 -2.89
N SER A 3 -13.16 -35.78 -3.95
CA SER A 3 -13.26 -34.67 -4.91
C SER A 3 -13.68 -33.35 -4.25
N ALA A 4 -14.66 -33.35 -3.35
CA ALA A 4 -15.09 -32.14 -2.63
C ALA A 4 -13.98 -31.55 -1.75
N ARG A 5 -13.15 -32.41 -1.12
CA ARG A 5 -12.01 -31.98 -0.32
C ARG A 5 -10.89 -31.42 -1.19
N ILE A 6 -10.65 -32.00 -2.36
CA ILE A 6 -9.70 -31.47 -3.35
C ILE A 6 -10.14 -30.07 -3.80
N THR A 7 -11.41 -29.90 -4.18
CA THR A 7 -11.94 -28.59 -4.60
C THR A 7 -11.83 -27.53 -3.50
N ALA A 8 -12.10 -27.89 -2.24
CA ALA A 8 -11.96 -26.96 -1.12
C ALA A 8 -10.50 -26.51 -0.92
N LEU A 9 -9.55 -27.44 -1.00
CA LEU A 9 -8.12 -27.14 -0.88
C LEU A 9 -7.62 -26.31 -2.08
N GLU A 10 -8.09 -26.57 -3.29
CA GLU A 10 -7.75 -25.76 -4.46
C GLU A 10 -8.25 -24.31 -4.32
N ALA A 11 -9.46 -24.13 -3.79
CA ALA A 11 -10.02 -22.81 -3.51
C ALA A 11 -9.23 -22.08 -2.41
N GLU A 12 -8.83 -22.79 -1.35
CA GLU A 12 -7.99 -22.24 -0.28
C GLU A 12 -6.62 -21.80 -0.81
N VAL A 13 -5.93 -22.66 -1.56
CA VAL A 13 -4.64 -22.34 -2.18
C VAL A 13 -4.77 -21.14 -3.13
N ALA A 14 -5.84 -21.07 -3.92
CA ALA A 14 -6.09 -19.93 -4.79
C ALA A 14 -6.32 -18.63 -3.99
N GLY A 15 -7.08 -18.70 -2.89
CA GLY A 15 -7.30 -17.59 -1.97
C GLY A 15 -5.99 -17.07 -1.34
N LEU A 16 -5.15 -17.99 -0.84
CA LEU A 16 -3.86 -17.65 -0.25
C LEU A 16 -2.92 -17.02 -1.28
N ARG A 17 -2.84 -17.58 -2.50
CA ARG A 17 -2.04 -16.98 -3.59
C ARG A 17 -2.49 -15.56 -3.91
N LYS A 18 -3.81 -15.34 -3.99
CA LYS A 18 -4.37 -14.00 -4.22
C LYS A 18 -4.04 -13.04 -3.10
N ALA A 19 -4.09 -13.49 -1.84
CA ALA A 19 -3.72 -12.69 -0.68
C ALA A 19 -2.24 -12.29 -0.71
N LEU A 20 -1.35 -13.21 -1.08
CA LEU A 20 0.08 -12.91 -1.23
C LEU A 20 0.34 -11.85 -2.32
N VAL A 21 -0.24 -12.01 -3.51
CA VAL A 21 -0.11 -11.02 -4.59
C VAL A 21 -0.60 -9.65 -4.16
N SER A 22 -1.77 -9.61 -3.49
CA SER A 22 -2.35 -8.36 -2.98
C SER A 22 -1.42 -7.69 -1.95
N ARG A 23 -0.84 -8.47 -1.03
CA ARG A 23 0.09 -7.95 -0.03
C ARG A 23 1.36 -7.37 -0.67
N THR A 24 1.90 -8.03 -1.70
CA THR A 24 3.09 -7.56 -2.40
C THR A 24 2.83 -6.22 -3.10
N VAL A 25 1.76 -6.10 -3.89
CA VAL A 25 1.48 -4.85 -4.63
C VAL A 25 1.15 -3.69 -3.70
N ILE A 26 0.46 -3.95 -2.59
CA ILE A 26 0.21 -2.95 -1.54
C ILE A 26 1.54 -2.46 -0.94
N GLY A 27 2.45 -3.37 -0.60
CA GLY A 27 3.77 -3.00 -0.07
C GLY A 27 4.59 -2.17 -1.05
N GLN A 28 4.55 -2.52 -2.35
CA GLN A 28 5.20 -1.75 -3.41
C GLN A 28 4.64 -0.32 -3.51
N ALA A 29 3.31 -0.18 -3.55
CA ALA A 29 2.67 1.13 -3.60
C ALA A 29 3.01 1.98 -2.38
N SER A 30 2.94 1.41 -1.17
CA SER A 30 3.34 2.09 0.06
C SER A 30 4.79 2.58 0.01
N GLY A 31 5.72 1.76 -0.49
CA GLY A 31 7.12 2.17 -0.67
C GLY A 31 7.30 3.31 -1.68
N LEU A 32 6.58 3.27 -2.80
CA LEU A 32 6.63 4.34 -3.82
C LEU A 32 6.06 5.66 -3.30
N ILE A 33 4.97 5.61 -2.54
CA ILE A 33 4.38 6.80 -1.89
C ILE A 33 5.40 7.39 -0.91
N ALA A 34 6.02 6.57 -0.05
CA ALA A 34 7.04 7.02 0.91
C ALA A 34 8.33 7.54 0.22
N ALA A 35 8.63 7.08 -1.00
CA ALA A 35 9.75 7.61 -1.77
C ALA A 35 9.45 8.98 -2.39
N ARG A 36 8.19 9.26 -2.73
CA ARG A 36 7.76 10.51 -3.36
C ARG A 36 7.43 11.61 -2.34
N LYS A 37 6.92 11.22 -1.17
CA LYS A 37 6.50 12.12 -0.10
C LYS A 37 7.27 11.79 1.19
N PRO A 38 7.73 12.79 1.97
CA PRO A 38 8.40 12.54 3.24
C PRO A 38 7.41 12.00 4.28
N CYS A 39 7.20 10.67 4.27
CA CYS A 39 6.37 9.95 5.24
C CYS A 39 6.94 8.57 5.52
N THR A 40 6.57 7.98 6.66
CA THR A 40 6.94 6.61 6.99
C THR A 40 6.18 5.61 6.13
N PRO A 41 6.67 4.36 5.96
CA PRO A 41 5.92 3.31 5.26
C PRO A 41 4.51 3.08 5.82
N GLN A 42 4.34 3.23 7.13
CA GLN A 42 3.06 3.12 7.82
C GLN A 42 2.12 4.27 7.43
N GLN A 43 2.60 5.51 7.44
CA GLN A 43 1.84 6.67 6.98
C GLN A 43 1.46 6.55 5.50
N ALA A 44 2.39 6.07 4.65
CA ALA A 44 2.13 5.81 3.24
C ALA A 44 1.03 4.74 3.04
N PHE A 45 1.02 3.69 3.85
CA PHE A 45 -0.07 2.71 3.84
C PHE A 45 -1.42 3.33 4.25
N GLN A 46 -1.44 4.16 5.29
CA GLN A 46 -2.68 4.87 5.68
C GLN A 46 -3.18 5.80 4.58
N LEU A 47 -2.28 6.52 3.91
CA LEU A 47 -2.62 7.35 2.76
C LEU A 47 -3.21 6.50 1.61
N LEU A 48 -2.61 5.35 1.32
CA LEU A 48 -3.14 4.41 0.33
C LEU A 48 -4.54 3.91 0.68
N VAL A 49 -4.82 3.67 1.96
CA VAL A 49 -6.17 3.34 2.46
C VAL A 49 -7.13 4.51 2.24
N HIS A 50 -6.72 5.73 2.56
CA HIS A 50 -7.52 6.93 2.33
C HIS A 50 -7.88 7.11 0.84
N ILE A 51 -6.89 6.99 -0.05
CA ILE A 51 -7.10 7.03 -1.50
C ILE A 51 -8.09 5.96 -1.96
N SER A 52 -7.90 4.72 -1.50
CA SER A 52 -8.78 3.59 -1.82
C SER A 52 -10.24 3.89 -1.44
N GLN A 53 -10.46 4.47 -0.26
CA GLN A 53 -11.80 4.85 0.22
C GLN A 53 -12.37 6.03 -0.56
N HIS A 54 -11.57 7.09 -0.74
CA HIS A 54 -11.98 8.30 -1.45
C HIS A 54 -12.38 8.02 -2.90
N HIS A 55 -11.63 7.17 -3.59
CA HIS A 55 -11.93 6.75 -4.96
C HIS A 55 -12.89 5.55 -5.03
N ASN A 56 -13.34 5.01 -3.89
CA ASN A 56 -14.23 3.85 -3.78
C ASN A 56 -13.76 2.63 -4.63
N ILE A 57 -12.46 2.33 -4.56
CA ILE A 57 -11.83 1.19 -5.23
C ILE A 57 -11.16 0.28 -4.21
N LYS A 58 -11.01 -1.00 -4.53
CA LYS A 58 -10.35 -1.95 -3.63
C LYS A 58 -8.88 -1.56 -3.42
N LEU A 59 -8.37 -1.70 -2.20
CA LEU A 59 -7.02 -1.27 -1.83
C LEU A 59 -5.91 -1.81 -2.75
N HIS A 60 -5.94 -3.11 -3.06
CA HIS A 60 -4.97 -3.73 -3.97
C HIS A 60 -5.09 -3.20 -5.42
N VAL A 61 -6.27 -2.74 -5.83
CA VAL A 61 -6.47 -2.12 -7.16
C VAL A 61 -5.91 -0.70 -7.16
N ALA A 62 -6.12 0.08 -6.09
CA ALA A 62 -5.48 1.39 -5.94
C ALA A 62 -3.96 1.26 -5.97
N ALA A 63 -3.42 0.28 -5.25
CA ALA A 63 -1.99 -0.02 -5.21
C ALA A 63 -1.44 -0.36 -6.60
N ASP A 64 -2.10 -1.27 -7.32
CA ASP A 64 -1.70 -1.69 -8.67
C ASP A 64 -1.69 -0.53 -9.68
N ARG A 65 -2.70 0.33 -9.62
CA ARG A 65 -2.79 1.53 -10.46
C ARG A 65 -1.68 2.54 -10.18
N LEU A 66 -1.39 2.80 -8.90
CA LEU A 66 -0.30 3.70 -8.50
C LEU A 66 1.06 3.15 -8.96
N VAL A 67 1.31 1.85 -8.76
CA VAL A 67 2.54 1.18 -9.22
C VAL A 67 2.65 1.25 -10.75
N THR A 68 1.57 0.95 -11.47
CA THR A 68 1.54 0.98 -12.93
C THR A 68 1.80 2.39 -13.47
N ALA A 69 1.13 3.41 -12.93
CA ALA A 69 1.34 4.80 -13.31
C ALA A 69 2.78 5.25 -13.06
N PHE A 70 3.35 4.89 -11.89
CA PHE A 70 4.73 5.21 -11.57
C PHE A 70 5.71 4.59 -12.57
N VAL A 71 5.55 3.28 -12.87
CA VAL A 71 6.40 2.56 -13.82
C VAL A 71 6.25 3.14 -15.23
N HIS A 72 5.03 3.44 -15.66
CA HIS A 72 4.79 4.05 -16.97
C HIS A 72 5.48 5.41 -17.08
N ALA A 73 5.30 6.29 -16.10
CA ALA A 73 5.98 7.58 -16.06
C ALA A 73 7.51 7.42 -16.10
N HIS A 74 8.05 6.49 -15.32
CA HIS A 74 9.50 6.22 -15.27
C HIS A 74 10.06 5.68 -16.59
N LEU A 75 9.25 4.95 -17.36
CA LEU A 75 9.63 4.42 -18.67
C LEU A 75 9.28 5.36 -19.84
N GLY A 76 8.79 6.57 -19.57
CA GLY A 76 8.36 7.52 -20.60
C GLY A 76 7.13 7.06 -21.40
N ARG A 77 6.31 6.17 -20.82
CA ARG A 77 5.07 5.67 -21.42
C ARG A 77 3.88 6.53 -20.99
N PRO A 78 2.81 6.59 -21.80
CA PRO A 78 1.60 7.29 -21.39
C PRO A 78 0.99 6.64 -20.13
N VAL A 79 0.59 7.50 -19.19
CA VAL A 79 -0.12 7.13 -17.97
C VAL A 79 -1.62 7.33 -18.22
N ASP A 80 -2.46 6.39 -17.79
CA ASP A 80 -3.91 6.57 -17.82
C ASP A 80 -4.30 7.75 -16.91
N LEU A 81 -5.18 8.63 -17.38
CA LEU A 81 -5.64 9.78 -16.61
C LEU A 81 -6.23 9.36 -15.25
N ALA A 82 -6.98 8.25 -15.20
CA ALA A 82 -7.56 7.76 -13.95
C ALA A 82 -6.48 7.34 -12.93
N ASP A 83 -5.35 6.82 -13.40
CA ASP A 83 -4.24 6.42 -12.53
C ASP A 83 -3.38 7.63 -12.14
N GLN A 84 -3.23 8.60 -13.06
CA GLN A 84 -2.58 9.89 -12.76
C GLN A 84 -3.34 10.65 -11.67
N MET A 85 -4.67 10.67 -11.69
CA MET A 85 -5.50 11.30 -10.65
C MET A 85 -5.25 10.72 -9.26
N LEU A 86 -4.85 9.45 -9.14
CA LEU A 86 -4.48 8.87 -7.85
C LEU A 86 -3.18 9.47 -7.32
N TRP A 87 -2.17 9.68 -8.18
CA TRP A 87 -0.93 10.36 -7.79
C TRP A 87 -1.16 11.83 -7.49
N ASP A 88 -2.06 12.51 -8.21
CA ASP A 88 -2.43 13.89 -7.91
C ASP A 88 -3.08 13.98 -6.50
N HIS A 89 -3.88 12.99 -6.11
CA HIS A 89 -4.45 12.90 -4.75
C HIS A 89 -3.38 12.61 -3.68
N VAL A 90 -2.41 11.74 -3.96
CA VAL A 90 -1.24 11.52 -3.08
C VAL A 90 -0.51 12.82 -2.82
N ASP A 91 -0.24 13.59 -3.88
CA ASP A 91 0.50 14.85 -3.83
C ASP A 91 -0.33 15.96 -3.14
N ALA A 92 -1.65 15.98 -3.31
CA ALA A 92 -2.55 16.94 -2.66
C ALA A 92 -2.78 16.67 -1.17
N THR A 93 -2.69 15.41 -0.73
CA THR A 93 -2.88 15.07 0.68
C THR A 93 -1.65 15.56 1.47
N THR A 94 -1.82 16.39 2.49
CA THR A 94 -0.69 16.86 3.32
C THR A 94 -0.38 15.86 4.45
N ALA A 95 0.84 15.86 4.99
CA ALA A 95 1.23 14.92 6.06
C ALA A 95 0.41 15.09 7.36
N ASN A 96 -0.21 16.26 7.55
CA ASN A 96 -1.02 16.59 8.74
C ASN A 96 -2.32 15.77 8.88
N ASP A 97 -2.77 15.11 7.80
CA ASP A 97 -4.05 14.36 7.80
C ASP A 97 -3.87 12.87 8.11
N SER A 98 -2.63 12.38 8.04
CA SER A 98 -2.20 11.07 8.54
C SER A 98 -1.81 11.26 10.01
N GLY A 99 -2.82 11.31 10.87
CA GLY A 99 -2.73 11.66 12.29
C GLY A 99 -1.47 11.18 12.99
N GLU A 100 -0.97 12.02 13.91
CA GLU A 100 0.12 11.72 14.86
C GLU A 100 -0.06 10.33 15.46
N SER A 101 0.50 9.32 14.79
CA SER A 101 0.80 8.05 15.41
C SER A 101 2.17 8.24 16.03
N ASP A 102 2.13 8.73 17.27
CA ASP A 102 3.17 8.64 18.29
C ASP A 102 4.02 7.37 18.06
N ASP A 103 5.17 7.53 17.39
CA ASP A 103 6.20 6.51 17.33
C ASP A 103 6.85 6.47 18.72
N GLY A 104 6.11 5.90 19.67
CA GLY A 104 6.61 5.42 20.94
C GLY A 104 7.57 4.25 20.70
N PHE A 105 8.72 4.54 20.11
CA PHE A 105 9.93 3.81 20.41
C PHE A 105 10.34 4.23 21.81
N ALA A 106 9.99 3.42 22.79
CA ALA A 106 10.51 3.53 24.14
C ALA A 106 12.04 3.62 24.08
N GLU A 107 12.55 4.83 24.30
CA GLU A 107 13.94 5.07 24.64
C GLU A 107 14.15 4.49 26.05
N GLU A 108 14.36 3.18 26.17
CA GLU A 108 15.02 2.63 27.36
C GLU A 108 16.48 3.05 27.30
N VAL A 109 16.70 4.32 27.64
CA VAL A 109 18.01 4.87 27.95
C VAL A 109 18.55 4.13 29.18
N SER A 110 19.61 3.37 28.91
CA SER A 110 20.71 3.04 29.83
C SER A 110 20.56 3.62 31.24
N SER A 111 20.19 2.76 32.19
CA SER A 111 20.52 2.96 33.59
C SER A 111 21.07 1.66 34.17
N THR A 112 22.29 1.32 33.77
CA THR A 112 23.17 0.54 34.63
C THR A 112 24.60 1.04 34.44
N SER A 113 25.03 1.89 35.36
CA SER A 113 26.43 2.10 35.74
C SER A 113 26.45 2.80 37.12
N PRO A 114 27.50 2.65 37.93
CA PRO A 114 28.64 1.72 37.86
C PRO A 114 28.53 0.53 38.84
#